data_AF-A0A0D2TE01-F1
#
_entry.id   AF-A0A0D2TE01-F1
#
_cell.length_a   1.000
_cell.length_b   1.000
_cell.length_c   1.000
_cell.angle_alpha   90.00
_cell.angle_beta   90.00
_cell.angle_gamma   90.00
#
_symmetry.space_group_name_H-M   'P 1'
#
loop_
_entity.id
_entity.type
_entity.pdbx_description
1 polymer ?
#
loop_
_entity_poly.entity_id
_entity_poly.type
_entity_poly.pdbx_seq_one_letter_code
_entity_poly.pdbx_strand_id
1 'polypeptide(L)' 'MLCSPQCYNGCPNIIDLYFNLAAGEGIFLPKLCEAQKGNIRRGMSEIRSSGMVAPGPVGGVKFWGVAPAMAPY' A
#
# COMPACT_ATOMS: atom_id res chain seq x y z
N MET A 1 -7.20 -1.64 5.15
CA MET A 1 -8.13 -1.23 4.08
C MET A 1 -8.70 0.11 4.48
N LEU A 2 -8.59 1.14 3.62
CA LEU A 2 -9.00 2.52 3.92
C LEU A 2 -10.46 2.64 4.39
N CYS A 3 -11.34 1.80 3.82
CA CYS A 3 -12.77 1.78 4.11
C CYS A 3 -13.16 0.94 5.32
N SER A 4 -12.20 0.46 6.12
CA SER A 4 -12.50 -0.29 7.34
C SER A 4 -12.82 0.66 8.50
N PRO A 5 -13.72 0.27 9.43
CA PRO A 5 -14.07 1.12 10.57
C PRO A 5 -12.87 1.41 11.48
N GLN A 6 -11.88 0.50 11.53
CA GLN A 6 -10.66 0.74 12.30
C GLN A 6 -9.82 1.88 11.71
N CYS A 7 -9.75 2.00 10.39
CA CYS A 7 -8.99 3.06 9.73
C CYS A 7 -9.70 4.42 9.83
N TYR A 8 -11.04 4.43 9.68
CA TYR A 8 -11.85 5.64 9.88
C TYR A 8 -11.68 6.25 11.27
N ASN A 9 -11.60 5.43 12.31
CA ASN A 9 -11.47 5.90 13.69
C ASN A 9 -10.01 6.05 14.16
N GLY A 10 -9.09 5.29 13.57
CA GLY A 10 -7.69 5.24 14.00
C GLY A 10 -6.72 6.06 13.15
N CYS A 11 -7.16 6.59 12.00
CA CYS A 11 -6.28 7.22 11.03
C CYS A 11 -6.83 8.54 10.47
N PRO A 12 -7.06 9.58 11.30
CA PRO A 12 -7.67 10.82 10.84
C PRO A 12 -6.89 11.50 9.71
N ASN A 13 -5.55 11.58 9.81
CA ASN A 13 -4.71 12.20 8.77
C ASN A 13 -4.73 11.43 7.45
N ILE A 14 -4.84 10.10 7.51
CA ILE A 14 -4.87 9.25 6.31
C ILE A 14 -6.22 9.39 5.63
N ILE A 15 -7.32 9.37 6.39
CA ILE A 15 -8.68 9.56 5.86
C ILE A 15 -8.77 10.92 5.16
N ASP A 16 -8.27 11.98 5.79
CA ASP A 16 -8.30 13.33 5.24
C ASP A 16 -7.49 13.46 3.94
N LEU A 17 -6.26 12.92 3.92
CA LEU A 17 -5.44 12.90 2.72
C LEU A 17 -6.17 12.24 1.54
N TYR A 18 -6.77 11.08 1.78
CA TYR A 18 -7.51 10.36 0.75
C TYR A 18 -8.80 11.08 0.35
N PHE A 19 -9.47 11.75 1.28
CA PHE A 19 -10.62 12.60 0.98
C PHE A 19 -10.24 13.72 0.00
N ASN A 20 -9.13 14.39 0.26
CA ASN A 20 -8.62 15.45 -0.62
C ASN A 20 -8.14 14.89 -1.96
N LEU A 21 -7.48 13.73 -1.96
CA LEU A 21 -7.04 13.06 -3.19
C LEU A 21 -8.24 12.71 -4.07
N ALA A 22 -9.27 12.10 -3.49
CA ALA A 22 -10.50 11.74 -4.20
C ALA A 22 -11.23 12.99 -4.70
N ALA A 23 -11.30 14.06 -3.89
CA ALA A 23 -11.90 15.33 -4.31
C ALA A 23 -11.16 15.96 -5.50
N GLY A 24 -9.83 15.83 -5.55
CA GLY A 24 -9.01 16.24 -6.70
C GLY A 24 -9.32 15.47 -7.98
N GLU A 25 -9.80 14.22 -7.85
CA GLU A 25 -10.30 13.40 -8.96
C GLU A 25 -11.80 13.60 -9.24
N GLY A 26 -12.48 14.47 -8.47
CA GLY A 26 -13.93 14.69 -8.56
C GLY A 26 -14.76 13.56 -7.94
N ILE A 27 -14.13 12.68 -7.15
CA ILE A 27 -14.75 11.50 -6.54
C ILE A 27 -14.93 11.74 -5.03
N PHE A 28 -16.07 11.31 -4.49
CA PHE A 28 -16.29 11.37 -3.05
C PHE A 28 -15.80 10.08 -2.38
N LEU A 29 -14.85 10.18 -1.44
CA LEU A 29 -14.26 9.01 -0.80
C LEU A 29 -15.29 8.06 -0.15
N PRO A 30 -16.35 8.53 0.54
CA PRO A 30 -17.41 7.65 1.03
C PRO A 30 -18.14 6.89 -0.08
N LYS A 31 -18.32 7.47 -1.26
CA LYS A 31 -18.90 6.79 -2.42
C LYS A 31 -17.98 5.68 -2.94
N LEU A 32 -16.67 5.90 -2.91
CA LEU A 32 -15.68 4.88 -3.25
C LEU A 32 -15.73 3.70 -2.24
N CYS A 33 -15.89 4.00 -0.96
CA CYS A 33 -16.04 2.98 0.07
C CYS A 33 -17.36 2.19 -0.04
N GLU A 34 -18.47 2.83 -0.38
CA GLU A 34 -19.73 2.16 -0.74
C GLU A 34 -19.52 1.22 -1.93
N ALA A 35 -18.84 1.70 -2.99
CA ALA A 35 -18.55 0.92 -4.18
C ALA A 35 -17.61 -0.27 -3.90
N GLN A 36 -16.63 -0.13 -3.00
CA GLN A 36 -15.77 -1.23 -2.55
C GLN A 36 -16.54 -2.27 -1.72
N LYS A 37 -17.47 -1.82 -0.87
CA LYS A 37 -18.31 -2.72 -0.05
C LYS A 37 -19.26 -3.56 -0.92
N GLY A 38 -19.73 -3.02 -2.05
CA GLY A 38 -20.48 -3.78 -3.06
C GLY A 38 -19.61 -4.68 -3.95
N ASN A 39 -18.31 -4.33 -4.11
CA ASN A 39 -17.33 -5.06 -4.92
C ASN A 39 -16.43 -5.99 -4.09
N ILE A 40 -16.96 -6.68 -3.06
CA ILE A 40 -16.21 -7.76 -2.39
C ILE A 40 -15.81 -8.87 -3.40
N ARG A 41 -16.54 -9.01 -4.53
CA ARG A 41 -16.21 -9.92 -5.63
C ARG A 41 -15.06 -9.46 -6.54
N ARG A 42 -14.60 -8.22 -6.44
CA ARG A 42 -13.42 -7.72 -7.14
C ARG A 42 -12.30 -7.40 -6.14
N GLY A 43 -12.23 -8.20 -5.07
CA GLY A 43 -11.12 -8.21 -4.13
C GLY A 43 -10.03 -9.15 -4.62
N MET A 44 -8.85 -8.58 -4.88
CA MET A 44 -7.54 -9.25 -4.96
C MET A 44 -7.36 -10.35 -6.03
N SER A 45 -6.56 -10.04 -7.06
CA SER A 45 -5.63 -11.05 -7.55
C SER A 45 -4.60 -11.24 -6.43
N GLU A 46 -4.60 -12.40 -5.77
CA GLU A 46 -3.52 -12.72 -4.82
C GLU A 46 -2.19 -12.69 -5.58
N ILE A 47 -1.29 -11.80 -5.20
CA ILE A 47 0.13 -12.02 -5.48
C ILE A 47 0.58 -13.05 -4.44
N ARG A 48 0.46 -14.34 -4.76
CA ARG A 48 1.16 -15.39 -4.00
C ARG A 48 2.64 -15.20 -4.26
N SER A 49 3.34 -14.52 -3.35
CA SER A 49 4.78 -14.59 -3.30
C SER A 49 5.14 -16.03 -2.95
N SER A 50 5.45 -16.84 -3.96
CA SER A 50 6.13 -18.11 -3.77
C SER A 50 7.47 -17.76 -3.12
N GLY A 51 7.54 -17.86 -1.79
CA GLY A 51 8.71 -17.55 -0.98
C GLY A 51 9.88 -18.48 -1.26
N MET A 52 10.35 -18.52 -2.50
CA MET A 52 11.62 -19.09 -2.88
C MET A 52 12.68 -18.05 -2.57
N VAL A 53 13.08 -18.03 -1.30
CA VAL A 53 14.35 -17.44 -0.90
C VAL A 53 15.42 -18.42 -1.38
N ALA A 54 16.22 -18.02 -2.37
CA ALA A 54 17.44 -18.75 -2.68
C ALA A 54 18.27 -18.83 -1.38
N PRO A 55 18.80 -20.00 -0.99
CA PRO A 55 19.60 -20.12 0.22
C PRO A 55 20.74 -19.11 0.12
N GLY A 56 20.76 -18.16 1.06
CA GLY A 56 21.82 -17.16 1.12
C GLY A 56 23.17 -17.86 1.32
N PRO A 57 24.28 -17.27 0.85
CA PRO A 57 25.60 -17.88 1.00
C PRO A 57 25.87 -18.16 2.48
N VAL A 58 26.19 -19.42 2.79
CA VAL A 58 26.67 -19.83 4.11
C VAL A 58 28.08 -19.28 4.30
N GLY A 59 28.18 -18.05 4.78
CA GLY A 59 29.46 -17.43 5.10
C GLY A 59 29.32 -15.94 5.29
N GLY A 60 29.46 -15.47 6.53
CA GLY A 60 29.36 -14.06 6.88
C GLY A 60 30.41 -13.23 6.16
N VAL A 61 29.98 -12.49 5.14
CA VAL A 61 30.74 -11.42 4.51
C VAL A 61 30.06 -10.10 4.83
N LYS A 62 30.76 -9.25 5.60
CA LYS A 62 30.35 -7.87 5.87
C LYS A 62 30.43 -7.09 4.56
N PHE A 63 29.31 -6.97 3.86
CA PHE A 63 29.21 -6.06 2.72
C PHE A 63 29.13 -4.62 3.25
N TRP A 64 30.22 -3.87 3.13
CA TRP A 64 30.15 -2.41 3.11
C TRP A 64 29.30 -2.02 1.90
N GLY A 65 28.02 -1.73 2.16
CA GLY A 65 27.08 -1.31 1.13
C GLY A 65 27.53 0.01 0.55
N VAL A 66 27.88 0.02 -0.74
CA VAL A 66 27.97 1.25 -1.52
C VAL A 66 26.55 1.81 -1.59
N ALA A 67 26.37 3.04 -1.10
CA ALA A 67 25.07 3.72 -1.13
C ALA A 67 24.60 3.89 -2.59
N PRO A 68 23.30 3.72 -2.88
CA PRO A 68 22.79 3.94 -4.23
C PRO A 68 22.92 5.43 -4.61
N ALA A 69 23.30 5.69 -5.85
CA ALA A 69 23.45 7.04 -6.38
C ALA A 69 22.09 7.75 -6.48
N MET A 70 22.03 9.01 -6.06
CA MET A 70 20.84 9.85 -6.20
C MET A 70 20.63 10.26 -7.66
N ALA A 71 19.38 10.30 -8.12
CA ALA A 71 19.00 10.77 -9.44
C ALA A 71 19.05 12.32 -9.51
N PRO A 72 19.45 12.92 -10.65
CA PRO A 72 19.49 14.37 -10.79
C PRO A 72 18.09 14.96 -11.03
N TYR A 73 17.90 16.20 -10.54
CA TYR A 73 16.68 17.02 -10.60
C TYR A 73 16.17 17.29 -12.02
#